data_AF-A0A8H4VYR3-F1
#
_entry.id   AF-A0A8H4VYR3-F1
#
_cell.length_a   1.000
_cell.length_b   1.000
_cell.length_c   1.000
_cell.angle_alpha   90.00
_cell.angle_beta   90.00
_cell.angle_gamma   90.00
#
_symmetry.space_group_name_H-M   'P 1'
#
loop_
_entity.id
_entity.type
_entity.pdbx_description
1 polymer ?
#
loop_
_entity_poly.entity_id
_entity_poly.type
_entity_poly.pdbx_seq_one_letter_code
_entity_poly.pdbx_strand_id
1 'polypeptide(L)'
;MLDRPTNSIVPIKVSLSRYADISSSFGSPVIHISLKNSSPHKVSFLRWSSPPDPRAAAIGVFEFTSIGTNTVTPCLHLKLNRKLPESGYFSLDSDGIVTLPVGGTFEKDIDVKEPEVALTMGECYRAAARGH
;
A
#
# COMPACT_ATOMS: atom_id res chain seq x y z
N MET A 1 -25.75 2.86 24.33
CA MET A 1 -24.32 2.56 24.51
C MET A 1 -23.78 2.26 23.12
N LEU A 2 -23.13 3.23 22.47
CA LEU A 2 -22.66 3.13 21.09
C LEU A 2 -21.19 2.74 21.13
N ASP A 3 -20.86 1.55 20.62
CA ASP A 3 -19.48 1.10 20.42
C ASP A 3 -18.77 2.08 19.47
N ARG A 4 -17.75 2.76 19.98
CA ARG A 4 -16.80 3.50 19.14
C ARG A 4 -15.95 2.46 18.41
N PRO A 5 -15.75 2.57 17.09
CA PRO A 5 -14.76 1.75 16.42
C PRO A 5 -13.40 2.08 17.05
N THR A 6 -12.77 1.09 17.67
CA THR A 6 -11.39 1.18 18.14
C THR A 6 -10.51 1.37 16.91
N ASN A 7 -10.20 2.62 16.62
CA ASN A 7 -9.20 3.00 15.64
C ASN A 7 -7.88 2.41 16.15
N SER A 8 -7.52 1.23 15.64
CA SER A 8 -6.27 0.57 16.01
C SER A 8 -5.13 1.47 15.56
N ILE A 9 -4.53 2.21 16.50
CA ILE A 9 -3.34 3.01 16.24
C ILE A 9 -2.19 2.01 16.14
N VAL A 10 -2.10 1.33 14.99
CA VAL A 10 -0.89 0.62 14.63
C VAL A 10 0.22 1.67 14.62
N PRO A 11 1.31 1.51 15.39
CA PRO A 11 2.36 2.51 15.55
C PRO A 11 3.28 2.54 14.31
N ILE A 12 2.69 2.49 13.13
CA ILE A 12 3.35 2.56 11.84
C ILE A 12 2.80 3.80 11.14
N LYS A 13 3.68 4.75 10.86
CA LYS A 13 3.34 5.91 10.02
C LYS A 13 3.61 5.56 8.57
N VAL A 14 2.60 5.74 7.72
CA VAL A 14 2.68 5.55 6.27
C VAL A 14 2.80 6.91 5.60
N SER A 15 3.84 7.11 4.79
CA SER A 15 3.99 8.28 3.92
C SER A 15 4.02 7.85 2.47
N LEU A 16 3.33 8.61 1.61
CA LEU A 16 3.32 8.43 0.16
C LEU A 16 3.96 9.65 -0.50
N SER A 17 4.96 9.45 -1.35
CA SER A 17 5.52 10.50 -2.20
C SER A 17 5.56 10.06 -3.66
N ARG A 18 5.55 11.05 -4.56
CA ARG A 18 5.48 10.83 -6.01
C ARG A 18 6.88 10.82 -6.62
N TYR A 19 7.15 9.85 -7.48
CA TYR A 19 8.17 9.95 -8.52
C TYR A 19 7.50 9.66 -9.85
N ALA A 20 7.58 10.59 -10.81
CA ALA A 20 7.06 10.39 -12.15
C ALA A 20 8.25 10.05 -13.04
N ASP A 21 8.35 8.79 -13.46
CA ASP A 21 9.30 8.42 -14.50
C ASP A 21 8.72 8.88 -15.85
N ILE A 22 9.38 9.89 -16.42
CA ILE A 22 8.96 10.58 -17.65
C ILE A 22 9.14 9.72 -18.91
N SER A 23 9.68 8.50 -18.76
CA SER A 23 9.93 7.56 -19.86
C SER A 23 8.71 6.74 -20.29
N SER A 24 7.64 6.68 -19.48
CA SER A 24 6.42 5.94 -19.85
C SER A 24 5.46 6.80 -20.69
N SER A 25 4.99 6.25 -21.81
CA SER A 25 4.10 6.93 -22.76
C SER A 25 2.66 7.12 -22.23
N PHE A 26 2.31 6.43 -21.15
CA PHE A 26 0.97 6.43 -20.55
C PHE A 26 0.93 6.99 -19.11
N GLY A 27 2.09 7.35 -18.55
CA GLY A 27 2.22 7.75 -17.15
C GLY A 27 2.09 6.56 -16.21
N SER A 28 3.21 5.93 -15.84
CA SER A 28 3.31 4.97 -14.74
C SER A 28 3.79 5.71 -13.50
N PRO A 29 2.89 6.24 -12.65
CA PRO A 29 3.32 6.89 -11.44
C PRO A 29 3.96 5.86 -10.52
N VAL A 30 5.09 6.25 -9.93
CA VAL A 30 5.71 5.48 -8.86
C VAL A 30 5.25 6.06 -7.54
N ILE A 31 4.69 5.20 -6.69
CA ILE A 31 4.34 5.53 -5.32
C ILE A 31 5.48 5.06 -4.43
N HIS A 32 6.20 6.01 -3.83
CA HIS A 32 7.16 5.72 -2.80
C HIS A 32 6.45 5.57 -1.46
N ILE A 33 6.66 4.44 -0.79
CA ILE A 33 6.05 4.08 0.48
C ILE A 33 7.13 4.09 1.53
N SER A 34 6.93 4.88 2.59
CA SER A 34 7.76 4.83 3.79
C SER A 34 6.92 4.46 5.00
N LEU A 35 7.33 3.41 5.70
CA LEU A 35 6.73 2.93 6.93
C LEU A 35 7.71 3.13 8.09
N LYS A 36 7.33 3.90 9.10
CA LYS A 36 8.17 4.11 10.30
C LYS A 36 7.53 3.47 11.53
N ASN A 37 8.28 2.59 12.20
CA ASN A 37 7.89 2.03 13.48
C ASN A 37 8.10 3.06 14.60
N SER A 38 7.01 3.60 15.14
CA SER A 38 7.01 4.50 16.30
C SER A 38 6.75 3.78 17.63
N SER A 39 6.67 2.45 17.61
CA SER A 39 6.53 1.63 18.82
C SER A 39 7.82 1.58 19.63
N PRO A 40 7.76 1.44 20.96
CA PRO A 40 8.93 1.07 21.77
C PRO A 40 9.37 -0.39 21.57
N HIS A 41 8.64 -1.17 20.76
CA HIS A 41 8.94 -2.58 20.49
C HIS A 41 9.13 -2.85 19.00
N LYS A 42 9.80 -3.97 18.70
CA LYS A 42 9.85 -4.52 17.34
C LYS A 42 8.42 -4.85 16.87
N VAL A 43 8.09 -4.49 15.63
CA VAL A 43 6.79 -4.76 15.02
C VAL A 43 6.99 -5.66 13.81
N SER A 44 6.20 -6.73 13.73
CA SER A 44 6.16 -7.62 12.58
C SER A 44 4.72 -7.74 12.09
N PHE A 45 4.52 -7.67 10.80
CA PHE A 45 3.18 -7.77 10.20
C PHE A 45 3.22 -8.48 8.85
N LEU A 46 2.09 -9.07 8.47
CA LEU A 46 1.92 -9.68 7.17
C LEU A 46 1.80 -8.58 6.11
N ARG A 47 2.69 -8.60 5.12
CA ARG A 47 2.73 -7.68 3.98
C ARG A 47 1.47 -7.71 3.13
N TRP A 48 0.72 -8.80 3.19
CA TRP A 48 -0.37 -9.07 2.28
C TRP A 48 -1.49 -8.04 2.42
N SER A 49 -1.99 -7.55 1.29
CA SER A 49 -3.08 -6.56 1.25
C SER A 49 -2.77 -5.28 2.04
N SER A 50 -1.49 -4.91 2.10
CA SER A 50 -0.99 -3.69 2.75
C SER A 50 -0.10 -2.91 1.77
N PRO A 51 0.25 -1.64 2.06
CA PRO A 51 1.00 -0.81 1.10
C PRO A 51 2.32 -1.45 0.60
N PRO A 52 3.14 -2.12 1.43
CA PRO A 52 4.35 -2.81 0.95
C PRO A 52 4.13 -3.98 -0.02
N ASP A 53 2.89 -4.44 -0.21
CA ASP A 53 2.54 -5.51 -1.13
C ASP A 53 2.91 -5.13 -2.58
N PRO A 54 3.69 -5.96 -3.31
CA PRO A 54 4.02 -5.70 -4.72
C PRO A 54 2.79 -5.58 -5.63
N ARG A 55 1.63 -6.11 -5.21
CA ARG A 55 0.37 -6.04 -5.94
C ARG A 55 -0.59 -5.02 -5.33
N ALA A 56 -0.13 -4.14 -4.44
CA ALA A 56 -0.94 -3.18 -3.71
C ALA A 56 -1.84 -2.33 -4.64
N ALA A 57 -1.31 -1.84 -5.77
CA ALA A 57 -2.10 -1.11 -6.75
C ALA A 57 -3.19 -1.99 -7.39
N ALA A 58 -2.81 -3.15 -7.95
CA ALA A 58 -3.74 -4.09 -8.57
C ALA A 58 -4.88 -4.56 -7.65
N ILE A 59 -4.61 -4.78 -6.36
CA ILE A 59 -5.61 -5.25 -5.40
C ILE A 59 -6.41 -4.11 -4.74
N GLY A 60 -6.14 -2.86 -5.10
CA GLY A 60 -6.90 -1.68 -4.62
C GLY A 60 -6.51 -1.18 -3.24
N VAL A 61 -5.29 -1.42 -2.76
CA VAL A 61 -4.77 -0.81 -1.51
C VAL A 61 -4.64 0.71 -1.64
N PHE A 62 -4.37 1.19 -2.85
CA PHE A 62 -4.33 2.62 -3.14
C PHE A 62 -5.62 3.06 -3.81
N GLU A 63 -6.27 4.06 -3.21
CA GLU A 63 -7.35 4.80 -3.85
C GLU A 63 -6.78 6.04 -4.52
N PHE A 64 -7.11 6.22 -5.81
CA PHE A 64 -6.75 7.40 -6.57
C PHE A 64 -8.00 8.25 -6.78
N THR A 65 -7.94 9.53 -6.39
CA THR A 65 -9.02 10.49 -6.66
C THR A 65 -8.50 11.56 -7.61
N SER A 66 -9.16 11.75 -8.76
CA SER A 66 -8.84 12.85 -9.68
C SER A 66 -9.09 14.18 -8.98
N ILE A 67 -8.13 15.10 -9.00
CA ILE A 67 -8.26 16.41 -8.37
C ILE A 67 -9.21 17.30 -9.17
N GLY A 68 -9.23 17.15 -10.50
CA GLY A 68 -10.07 17.95 -11.38
C GLY A 68 -11.57 17.64 -11.25
N THR A 69 -11.91 16.35 -11.12
CA THR A 69 -13.32 15.90 -11.05
C THR A 69 -13.76 15.49 -9.65
N ASN A 70 -12.82 15.32 -8.71
CA ASN A 70 -13.03 14.75 -7.38
C ASN A 70 -13.71 13.36 -7.41
N THR A 71 -13.48 12.59 -8.47
CA THR A 71 -13.99 11.22 -8.63
C THR A 71 -12.91 10.20 -8.36
N VAL A 72 -13.30 9.05 -7.81
CA VAL A 72 -12.38 7.91 -7.58
C VAL A 72 -12.14 7.20 -8.91
N THR A 73 -10.87 7.00 -9.24
CA THR A 73 -10.46 6.28 -10.44
C THR A 73 -10.77 4.78 -10.28
N PRO A 74 -11.32 4.11 -11.31
CA PRO A 74 -11.49 2.68 -11.29
C PRO A 74 -10.15 1.95 -11.14
N CYS A 75 -10.06 1.09 -10.13
CA CYS A 75 -8.98 0.11 -9.95
C CYS A 75 -9.51 -1.30 -10.29
N LEU A 76 -8.61 -2.20 -10.71
CA LEU A 76 -8.98 -3.58 -11.06
C LEU A 76 -9.53 -4.37 -9.86
N HIS A 77 -9.16 -4.01 -8.63
CA HIS A 77 -9.56 -4.68 -7.38
C HIS A 77 -9.37 -6.20 -7.45
N LEU A 78 -8.18 -6.61 -7.91
CA LEU A 78 -7.85 -8.00 -8.18
C LEU A 78 -7.91 -8.82 -6.88
N LYS A 79 -8.68 -9.91 -6.89
CA LYS A 79 -8.69 -10.88 -5.78
C LYS A 79 -7.56 -11.88 -5.97
N LEU A 80 -6.62 -11.92 -5.03
CA LEU A 80 -5.47 -12.82 -5.05
C LEU A 80 -5.63 -13.95 -4.05
N ASN A 81 -5.57 -15.19 -4.54
CA ASN A 81 -5.38 -16.36 -3.69
C ASN A 81 -3.90 -16.50 -3.35
N ARG A 82 -3.58 -16.71 -2.08
CA ARG A 82 -2.19 -16.85 -1.62
C ARG A 82 -2.05 -18.17 -0.88
N LYS A 83 -0.95 -18.88 -1.15
CA LYS A 83 -0.66 -20.15 -0.49
C LYS A 83 -0.34 -19.88 0.99
N LEU A 84 -1.12 -20.49 1.88
CA LEU A 84 -0.81 -20.47 3.31
C LEU A 84 0.36 -21.41 3.62
N PRO A 85 1.18 -21.11 4.64
CA PRO A 85 2.18 -22.04 5.14
C PRO A 85 1.53 -23.36 5.57
N GLU A 86 2.21 -24.49 5.33
CA GLU A 86 1.70 -25.82 5.70
C GLU A 86 1.52 -25.97 7.22
N SER A 87 2.35 -25.28 8.00
CA SER A 87 2.25 -25.19 9.46
C SER A 87 1.03 -24.41 9.96
N GLY A 88 0.32 -23.69 9.08
CA GLY A 88 -0.79 -22.80 9.45
C GLY A 88 -0.36 -21.45 10.05
N TYR A 89 0.94 -21.22 10.28
CA TYR A 89 1.48 -19.98 10.85
C TYR A 89 2.61 -19.42 9.98
N PHE A 90 2.67 -18.09 9.88
CA PHE A 90 3.78 -17.41 9.23
C PHE A 90 4.96 -17.28 10.19
N SER A 91 6.09 -17.90 9.85
CA SER A 91 7.36 -17.62 10.54
C SER A 91 7.76 -16.16 10.32
N LEU A 92 8.44 -15.54 11.30
CA LEU A 92 8.96 -14.18 11.16
C LEU A 92 9.98 -14.05 10.01
N ASP A 93 10.57 -15.16 9.60
CA ASP A 93 11.54 -15.23 8.49
C ASP A 93 10.85 -15.49 7.14
N SER A 94 9.52 -15.58 7.09
CA SER A 94 8.80 -15.78 5.83
C SER A 94 8.83 -14.51 4.98
N ASP A 95 8.98 -14.65 3.66
CA ASP A 95 8.93 -13.53 2.69
C ASP A 95 7.64 -12.69 2.72
N GLY A 96 6.59 -13.22 3.35
CA GLY A 96 5.33 -12.53 3.58
C GLY A 96 5.35 -11.56 4.77
N ILE A 97 6.32 -11.64 5.67
CA ILE A 97 6.39 -10.83 6.88
C ILE A 97 7.35 -9.67 6.69
N VAL A 98 6.89 -8.46 7.02
CA VAL A 98 7.75 -7.29 7.18
C VAL A 98 8.01 -7.10 8.67
N THR A 99 9.29 -7.02 9.05
CA THR A 99 9.72 -6.78 10.42
C THR A 99 10.45 -5.45 10.51
N LEU A 100 9.98 -4.58 11.40
CA LEU A 100 10.55 -3.28 11.69
C LEU A 100 11.13 -3.27 13.12
N PRO A 101 12.43 -3.00 13.29
CA PRO A 101 13.00 -2.79 14.63
C PRO A 101 12.44 -1.50 15.26
N VAL A 102 12.72 -1.29 16.54
CA VAL A 102 12.34 -0.05 17.27
C VAL A 102 12.91 1.16 16.52
N GLY A 103 12.04 2.11 16.15
CA GLY A 103 12.43 3.29 15.37
C GLY A 103 12.79 3.01 13.90
N GLY A 104 12.73 1.75 13.45
CA GLY A 104 13.10 1.34 12.11
C GLY A 104 12.15 1.85 11.02
N THR A 105 12.67 1.94 9.80
CA THR A 105 11.94 2.37 8.62
C THR A 105 11.98 1.27 7.54
N PHE A 106 10.87 1.08 6.84
CA PHE A 106 10.80 0.31 5.60
C PHE A 106 10.43 1.26 4.47
N GLU A 107 11.16 1.17 3.36
CA GLU A 107 10.92 1.99 2.18
C GLU A 107 10.79 1.12 0.95
N LYS A 108 9.84 1.46 0.07
CA LYS A 108 9.62 0.74 -1.18
C LYS A 108 8.86 1.57 -2.19
N ASP A 109 9.30 1.47 -3.43
CA ASP A 109 8.59 1.98 -4.59
C ASP A 109 7.61 0.94 -5.13
N ILE A 110 6.41 1.39 -5.45
CA ILE A 110 5.38 0.61 -6.14
C ILE A 110 5.08 1.28 -7.46
N ASP A 111 5.38 0.57 -8.54
CA ASP A 111 4.98 0.95 -9.89
C ASP A 111 3.48 0.76 -10.06
N VAL A 112 2.82 1.80 -10.51
CA VAL A 112 1.39 1.78 -10.81
C VAL A 112 1.24 1.88 -12.31
N LYS A 113 0.56 0.90 -12.90
CA LYS A 113 0.46 0.74 -14.35
C LYS A 113 -0.92 0.30 -14.78
N GLU A 114 -1.26 0.54 -16.03
CA GLU A 114 -2.42 -0.11 -16.64
C GLU A 114 -2.18 -1.63 -16.76
N PRO A 115 -3.24 -2.47 -16.65
CA PRO A 115 -4.65 -2.13 -16.38
C PRO A 115 -5.00 -2.10 -14.88
N GLU A 116 -4.01 -1.97 -13.98
CA GLU A 116 -4.23 -2.05 -12.52
C GLU A 116 -5.09 -0.88 -12.01
N VAL A 117 -4.90 0.29 -12.60
CA VAL A 117 -5.70 1.51 -12.42
C VAL A 117 -5.72 2.29 -13.73
N ALA A 118 -6.87 2.90 -14.05
CA ALA A 118 -7.06 3.68 -15.28
C ALA A 118 -6.72 5.17 -15.06
N LEU A 119 -5.43 5.51 -14.98
CA LEU A 119 -4.99 6.90 -14.81
C LEU A 119 -4.85 7.60 -16.17
N THR A 120 -5.43 8.78 -16.29
CA THR A 120 -5.36 9.59 -17.51
C THR A 120 -4.09 10.44 -17.51
N MET A 121 -3.31 10.35 -18.59
CA MET A 121 -2.14 11.20 -18.78
C MET A 121 -2.52 12.69 -18.75
N GLY A 122 -1.78 13.49 -17.97
CA GLY A 122 -2.01 14.93 -17.82
C GLY A 122 -3.01 15.30 -16.72
N GLU A 123 -3.70 14.33 -16.12
CA GLU A 123 -4.52 14.57 -14.93
C GLU A 123 -3.70 14.48 -13.63
N CYS A 124 -4.10 15.27 -12.64
CA CYS A 124 -3.54 15.22 -11.30
C CYS A 124 -4.42 14.38 -10.38
N TYR A 125 -3.82 13.47 -9.64
CA TYR A 125 -4.52 12.57 -8.71
C TYR A 125 -3.98 12.72 -7.29
N ARG A 126 -4.88 12.56 -6.32
CA ARG A 126 -4.54 12.31 -4.91
C ARG A 126 -4.56 10.82 -4.67
N ALA A 127 -3.46 10.26 -4.20
CA ALA A 127 -3.37 8.85 -3.79
C ALA A 127 -3.48 8.74 -2.27
N ALA A 128 -4.29 7.79 -1.79
CA ALA A 128 -4.39 7.45 -0.38
C ALA A 128 -4.31 5.94 -0.21
N ALA A 129 -3.44 5.48 0.71
CA ALA A 129 -3.44 4.09 1.14
C ALA A 129 -4.65 3.84 2.02
N ARG A 130 -5.49 2.86 1.67
CA ARG A 130 -6.52 2.32 2.56
C ARG A 130 -5.99 1.02 3.18
N GLY A 131 -5.86 1.02 4.51
CA GLY A 131 -5.69 -0.22 5.25
C GLY A 131 -7.05 -0.88 5.44
N HIS A 132 -7.10 -2.20 5.27
CA HIS A 132 -8.22 -3.03 5.73
C HIS A 132 -7.98 -3.54 7.15
#